data_AF-A0A821YRH0-F1
#
_entry.id   AF-A0A821YRH0-F1
#
_cell.length_a   1.000
_cell.length_b   1.000
_cell.length_c   1.000
_cell.angle_alpha   90.00
_cell.angle_beta   90.00
_cell.angle_gamma   90.00
#
_symmetry.space_group_name_H-M   'P 1'
#
loop_
_entity.id
_entity.type
_entity.pdbx_description
1 polymer ?
#
loop_
_entity_poly.entity_id
_entity_poly.type
_entity_poly.pdbx_seq_one_letter_code
_entity_poly.pdbx_strand_id
1 'polypeptide(L)'
;MESIFHQLVAALHESPLSTDVLDQIVVLLQQQTDQSASSFVTSTHPSLLILERWAWELFSQESHLWIDEPSCQQLFRTLAIFNEKLIFNCGEIDMEKKGSLLFSVTIEQVNSVFMHIERSTYDNDPFIAFISIWFDNHAKFAFDNLEYTSPIINYIGRYVFNKYIKSKEYKIFLTQLRQPHLSHTIFTTKFLFYIATCPSYFNLYLVHEAKMFYDYADDIVQCFSEDYLEIIRVHSYSVASWSKELVSCIARHISLTVGCCWLDGENQPHMKAVFPTEKAVHDHFE
;
A
#
# COMPACT_ATOMS: atom_id res chain seq x y z
N MET A 1 1.77 -20.22 -24.82
CA MET A 1 1.78 -19.65 -23.45
C MET A 1 0.55 -18.78 -23.25
N GLU A 2 0.37 -17.74 -24.06
CA GLU A 2 -0.76 -16.78 -23.98
C GLU A 2 -2.14 -17.46 -24.06
N SER A 3 -2.38 -18.30 -25.08
CA SER A 3 -3.64 -19.05 -25.20
C SER A 3 -3.93 -19.97 -24.01
N ILE A 4 -2.90 -20.49 -23.34
CA ILE A 4 -3.07 -21.33 -22.14
C ILE A 4 -3.47 -20.45 -20.97
N PHE A 5 -2.83 -19.29 -20.80
CA PHE A 5 -3.17 -18.33 -19.76
C PHE A 5 -4.64 -17.87 -19.85
N HIS A 6 -5.11 -17.53 -21.06
CA HIS A 6 -6.51 -17.17 -21.27
C HIS A 6 -7.49 -18.26 -20.82
N GLN A 7 -7.19 -19.52 -21.13
CA GLN A 7 -8.02 -20.67 -20.73
C GLN A 7 -8.02 -20.89 -19.22
N LEU A 8 -6.85 -20.78 -18.58
CA LEU A 8 -6.72 -20.92 -17.13
C LEU A 8 -7.50 -19.85 -16.38
N VAL A 9 -7.39 -18.59 -16.79
CA VAL A 9 -8.15 -17.50 -16.18
C VAL A 9 -9.66 -17.68 -16.38
N ALA A 10 -10.09 -18.13 -17.56
CA ALA A 10 -11.51 -18.42 -17.79
C ALA A 10 -12.03 -19.55 -16.88
N ALA A 11 -11.20 -20.56 -16.59
CA ALA A 11 -11.57 -21.67 -15.72
C ALA A 11 -11.80 -21.25 -14.24
N LEU A 12 -11.26 -20.11 -13.80
CA LEU A 12 -11.52 -19.58 -12.45
C LEU A 12 -12.99 -19.21 -12.23
N HIS A 13 -13.75 -18.93 -13.28
CA HIS A 13 -15.20 -18.70 -13.15
C HIS A 13 -15.97 -19.99 -12.85
N GLU A 14 -15.50 -21.14 -13.33
CA GLU A 14 -16.15 -22.43 -13.14
C GLU A 14 -15.69 -23.12 -11.85
N SER A 15 -14.41 -22.98 -11.51
CA SER A 15 -13.80 -23.58 -10.32
C SER A 15 -12.79 -22.62 -9.69
N PRO A 16 -13.26 -21.66 -8.88
CA PRO A 16 -12.44 -20.52 -8.41
C PRO A 16 -11.27 -20.93 -7.51
N LEU A 17 -11.33 -22.08 -6.85
CA LEU A 17 -10.28 -22.56 -5.93
C LEU A 17 -9.62 -23.85 -6.43
N SER A 18 -9.60 -24.09 -7.74
CA SER A 18 -8.92 -25.26 -8.32
C SER A 18 -7.40 -25.13 -8.20
N THR A 19 -6.79 -25.90 -7.30
CA THR A 19 -5.34 -25.97 -7.06
C THR A 19 -4.53 -26.04 -8.35
N ASP A 20 -4.88 -26.96 -9.26
CA ASP A 20 -4.14 -27.16 -10.51
C ASP A 20 -4.17 -25.93 -11.44
N VAL A 21 -5.29 -25.18 -11.43
CA VAL A 21 -5.43 -23.96 -12.23
C VAL A 21 -4.60 -22.84 -11.62
N LEU A 22 -4.72 -22.63 -10.30
CA LEU A 22 -3.99 -21.60 -9.57
C LEU A 22 -2.47 -21.80 -9.70
N ASP A 23 -1.98 -23.03 -9.52
CA ASP A 23 -0.56 -23.35 -9.61
C ASP A 23 0.00 -23.15 -11.03
N GLN A 24 -0.79 -23.48 -12.07
CA GLN A 24 -0.37 -23.22 -13.45
C GLN A 24 -0.31 -21.71 -13.78
N ILE A 25 -1.26 -20.92 -13.27
CA ILE A 25 -1.22 -19.46 -13.39
C ILE A 25 0.04 -18.92 -12.71
N VAL A 26 0.35 -19.39 -11.50
CA VAL A 26 1.57 -19.02 -10.77
C VAL A 26 2.82 -19.30 -11.61
N VAL A 27 2.94 -20.51 -12.16
CA VAL A 27 4.09 -20.88 -12.99
C VAL A 27 4.24 -19.95 -14.18
N LEU A 28 3.15 -19.62 -14.88
CA LEU A 28 3.17 -18.75 -16.04
C LEU A 28 3.60 -17.31 -15.69
N LEU A 29 3.13 -16.78 -14.57
CA LEU A 29 3.51 -15.44 -14.10
C LEU A 29 4.98 -15.40 -13.66
N GLN A 30 5.47 -16.45 -12.97
CA GLN A 30 6.85 -16.53 -12.52
C GLN A 30 7.86 -16.71 -13.65
N GLN A 31 7.45 -17.31 -14.76
CA GLN A 31 8.27 -17.45 -15.97
C GLN A 31 8.50 -16.13 -16.71
N GLN A 32 7.76 -15.07 -16.38
CA GLN A 32 7.95 -13.76 -17.02
C GLN A 32 9.23 -13.10 -16.54
N THR A 33 10.11 -12.81 -17.50
CA THR A 33 11.34 -12.04 -17.34
C THR A 33 11.10 -10.59 -17.72
N ASP A 34 12.01 -9.68 -17.37
CA ASP A 34 11.90 -8.27 -17.76
C ASP A 34 11.80 -8.09 -19.28
N GLN A 35 12.40 -9.01 -20.06
CA GLN A 35 12.36 -9.00 -21.52
C GLN A 35 11.04 -9.54 -22.11
N SER A 36 10.39 -10.49 -21.44
CA SER A 36 9.16 -11.13 -21.95
C SER A 36 7.87 -10.54 -21.36
N ALA A 37 7.97 -9.83 -20.24
CA ALA A 37 6.81 -9.30 -19.53
C ALA A 37 6.01 -8.29 -20.35
N SER A 38 6.68 -7.40 -21.09
CA SER A 38 6.02 -6.40 -21.95
C SER A 38 5.12 -7.05 -23.02
N SER A 39 5.66 -8.02 -23.76
CA SER A 39 4.89 -8.77 -24.77
C SER A 39 3.80 -9.63 -24.16
N PHE A 40 4.06 -10.26 -23.01
CA PHE A 40 3.09 -11.09 -22.31
C PHE A 40 1.90 -10.25 -21.81
N VAL A 41 2.16 -9.10 -21.20
CA VAL A 41 1.09 -8.21 -20.72
C VAL A 41 0.30 -7.67 -21.89
N THR A 42 0.96 -7.25 -22.96
CA THR A 42 0.25 -6.70 -24.13
C THR A 42 -0.67 -7.72 -24.78
N SER A 43 -0.24 -8.99 -24.90
CA SER A 43 -1.04 -10.06 -25.49
C SER A 43 -2.11 -10.61 -24.55
N THR A 44 -1.84 -10.64 -23.24
CA THR A 44 -2.74 -11.24 -22.24
C THR A 44 -3.51 -10.23 -21.37
N HIS A 45 -3.42 -8.93 -21.66
CA HIS A 45 -4.01 -7.84 -20.87
C HIS A 45 -5.47 -8.09 -20.46
N PRO A 46 -6.39 -8.52 -21.36
CA PRO A 46 -7.77 -8.78 -20.95
C PRO A 46 -7.90 -9.87 -19.89
N SER A 47 -7.07 -10.91 -19.95
CA SER A 47 -7.09 -11.99 -18.95
C SER A 47 -6.37 -11.61 -17.66
N LEU A 48 -5.30 -10.81 -17.73
CA LEU A 48 -4.69 -10.24 -16.53
C LEU A 48 -5.70 -9.36 -15.78
N LEU A 49 -6.46 -8.55 -16.52
CA LEU A 49 -7.51 -7.71 -15.94
C LEU A 49 -8.63 -8.54 -15.27
N ILE A 50 -9.04 -9.66 -15.89
CA ILE A 50 -10.00 -10.58 -15.28
C ILE A 50 -9.43 -11.19 -13.99
N LEU A 51 -8.16 -11.59 -14.01
CA LEU A 51 -7.49 -12.19 -12.86
C LEU A 51 -7.36 -11.21 -11.68
N GLU A 52 -6.99 -9.95 -11.94
CA GLU A 52 -6.95 -8.90 -10.92
C GLU A 52 -8.34 -8.61 -10.35
N ARG A 53 -9.37 -8.51 -11.20
CA ARG A 53 -10.76 -8.35 -10.76
C ARG A 53 -11.23 -9.50 -9.88
N TRP A 54 -10.90 -10.73 -10.28
CA TRP A 54 -11.22 -11.92 -9.50
C TRP A 54 -10.53 -11.91 -8.13
N ALA A 55 -9.27 -11.46 -8.04
CA ALA A 55 -8.59 -11.30 -6.76
C ALA A 55 -9.31 -10.27 -5.86
N TRP A 56 -9.70 -9.13 -6.42
CA TRP A 56 -10.48 -8.11 -5.71
C TRP A 56 -11.86 -8.59 -5.27
N GLU A 57 -12.53 -9.40 -6.08
CA GLU A 57 -13.77 -10.07 -5.71
C GLU A 57 -13.57 -10.95 -4.48
N LEU A 58 -12.54 -11.81 -4.46
CA LEU A 58 -12.21 -12.64 -3.30
C LEU A 58 -11.86 -11.83 -2.04
N PHE A 59 -11.12 -10.71 -2.18
CA PHE A 59 -10.83 -9.82 -1.06
C PHE A 59 -12.08 -9.12 -0.50
N SER A 60 -13.13 -8.98 -1.30
CA SER A 60 -14.35 -8.28 -0.92
C SER A 60 -15.46 -9.17 -0.37
N GLN A 61 -15.28 -10.49 -0.41
CA GLN A 61 -16.25 -11.47 0.08
C GLN A 61 -16.26 -11.55 1.62
N GLU A 62 -17.42 -11.85 2.21
CA GLU A 62 -17.54 -12.03 3.67
C GLU A 62 -16.77 -13.24 4.21
N SER A 63 -16.55 -14.24 3.36
CA SER A 63 -15.87 -15.48 3.70
C SER A 63 -14.46 -15.48 3.13
N HIS A 64 -13.46 -15.59 4.01
CA HIS A 64 -12.06 -15.62 3.62
C HIS A 64 -11.46 -17.03 3.63
N LEU A 65 -12.23 -18.05 3.26
CA LEU A 65 -11.72 -19.45 3.18
C LEU A 65 -10.48 -19.58 2.31
N TRP A 66 -10.31 -18.71 1.31
CA TRP A 66 -9.13 -18.66 0.46
C TRP A 66 -7.84 -18.39 1.23
N ILE A 67 -7.91 -17.76 2.42
CA ILE A 67 -6.73 -17.51 3.27
C ILE A 67 -6.12 -18.82 3.73
N ASP A 68 -6.90 -19.87 3.96
CA ASP A 68 -6.39 -21.14 4.45
C ASP A 68 -5.87 -22.03 3.30
N GLU A 69 -6.11 -21.65 2.04
CA GLU A 69 -5.72 -22.41 0.85
C GLU A 69 -4.32 -22.01 0.34
N PRO A 70 -3.29 -22.88 0.45
CA PRO A 70 -1.91 -22.52 0.11
C PRO A 70 -1.70 -22.06 -1.33
N SER A 71 -2.38 -22.68 -2.30
CA SER A 71 -2.28 -22.28 -3.71
C SER A 71 -2.88 -20.91 -3.97
N CYS A 72 -3.94 -20.53 -3.26
CA CYS A 72 -4.51 -19.19 -3.38
C CYS A 72 -3.56 -18.15 -2.79
N GLN A 73 -3.01 -18.41 -1.59
CA GLN A 73 -1.98 -17.57 -1.01
C GLN A 73 -0.77 -17.39 -1.94
N GLN A 74 -0.31 -18.47 -2.57
CA GLN A 74 0.83 -18.45 -3.49
C GLN A 74 0.52 -17.63 -4.75
N LEU A 75 -0.69 -17.77 -5.30
CA LEU A 75 -1.15 -16.96 -6.42
C LEU A 75 -1.15 -15.48 -6.06
N PHE A 76 -1.72 -15.11 -4.91
CA PHE A 76 -1.76 -13.70 -4.50
C PHE A 76 -0.37 -13.11 -4.28
N ARG A 77 0.55 -13.84 -3.63
CA ARG A 77 1.95 -13.38 -3.53
C ARG A 77 2.59 -13.20 -4.91
N THR A 78 2.33 -14.14 -5.83
CA THR A 78 2.89 -14.10 -7.18
C THR A 78 2.35 -12.92 -7.98
N LEU A 79 1.03 -12.66 -7.90
CA LEU A 79 0.39 -11.51 -8.54
C LEU A 79 0.92 -10.18 -7.98
N ALA A 80 1.03 -10.06 -6.66
CA ALA A 80 1.60 -8.87 -6.04
C ALA A 80 3.03 -8.57 -6.52
N ILE A 81 3.89 -9.60 -6.59
CA ILE A 81 5.26 -9.46 -7.10
C ILE A 81 5.26 -9.13 -8.59
N PHE A 82 4.37 -9.76 -9.37
CA PHE A 82 4.23 -9.46 -10.79
C PHE A 82 3.83 -7.99 -11.00
N ASN A 83 2.85 -7.50 -10.24
CA ASN A 83 2.41 -6.10 -10.26
C ASN A 83 3.54 -5.13 -9.89
N GLU A 84 4.35 -5.45 -8.88
CA GLU A 84 5.53 -4.67 -8.55
C GLU A 84 6.52 -4.60 -9.72
N LYS A 85 6.78 -5.72 -10.39
CA LYS A 85 7.62 -5.75 -11.61
C LYS A 85 7.02 -4.95 -12.76
N LEU A 86 5.69 -4.95 -12.92
CA LEU A 86 5.03 -4.13 -13.94
C LEU A 86 5.28 -2.65 -13.71
N ILE A 87 5.28 -2.21 -12.45
CA ILE A 87 5.55 -0.82 -12.07
C ILE A 87 6.98 -0.44 -12.47
N PHE A 88 7.98 -1.18 -11.98
CA PHE A 88 9.38 -0.74 -12.07
C PHE A 88 10.16 -1.24 -13.29
N ASN A 89 9.84 -2.42 -13.83
CA ASN A 89 10.70 -3.10 -14.81
C ASN A 89 10.13 -3.12 -16.23
N CYS A 90 8.85 -2.77 -16.41
CA CYS A 90 8.18 -2.85 -17.72
C CYS A 90 7.92 -1.44 -18.31
N GLY A 91 8.98 -0.72 -18.66
CA GLY A 91 8.88 0.66 -19.18
C GLY A 91 8.15 0.80 -20.53
N GLU A 92 8.05 -0.28 -21.29
CA GLU A 92 7.39 -0.30 -22.61
C GLU A 92 5.85 -0.35 -22.53
N ILE A 93 5.30 -0.75 -21.37
CA ILE A 93 3.85 -0.80 -21.17
C ILE A 93 3.39 0.60 -20.78
N ASP A 94 2.41 1.13 -21.50
CA ASP A 94 1.87 2.45 -21.21
C ASP A 94 1.22 2.52 -19.81
N MET A 95 1.24 3.72 -19.24
CA MET A 95 0.75 4.01 -17.90
C MET A 95 -0.73 3.63 -17.72
N GLU A 96 -1.56 3.89 -18.73
CA GLU A 96 -3.00 3.58 -18.68
C GLU A 96 -3.27 2.09 -18.54
N LYS A 97 -2.54 1.25 -19.28
CA LYS A 97 -2.62 -0.21 -19.15
C LYS A 97 -2.17 -0.67 -17.78
N LYS A 98 -1.05 -0.17 -17.26
CA LYS A 98 -0.59 -0.51 -15.90
C LYS A 98 -1.63 -0.11 -14.85
N GLY A 99 -2.13 1.12 -14.94
CA GLY A 99 -3.17 1.64 -14.07
C GLY A 99 -4.46 0.81 -14.13
N SER A 100 -4.88 0.40 -15.32
CA SER A 100 -6.07 -0.44 -15.49
C SER A 100 -5.98 -1.81 -14.81
N LEU A 101 -4.77 -2.38 -14.70
CA LEU A 101 -4.54 -3.64 -14.00
C LEU A 101 -4.53 -3.41 -12.48
N LEU A 102 -3.75 -2.43 -12.02
CA LEU A 102 -3.57 -2.17 -10.60
C LEU A 102 -4.87 -1.68 -9.95
N PHE A 103 -5.60 -0.78 -10.60
CA PHE A 103 -6.85 -0.20 -10.09
C PHE A 103 -8.10 -0.83 -10.70
N SER A 104 -8.09 -2.15 -10.91
CA SER A 104 -9.24 -2.89 -11.46
C SER A 104 -10.39 -3.10 -10.47
N VAL A 105 -10.41 -2.36 -9.36
CA VAL A 105 -11.30 -2.51 -8.21
C VAL A 105 -12.43 -1.47 -8.22
N THR A 106 -13.59 -1.81 -7.65
CA THR A 106 -14.68 -0.85 -7.42
C THR A 106 -14.68 -0.25 -6.02
N ILE A 107 -15.38 0.87 -5.83
CA ILE A 107 -15.53 1.53 -4.52
C ILE A 107 -16.21 0.58 -3.51
N GLU A 108 -17.18 -0.20 -3.96
CA GLU A 108 -17.91 -1.18 -3.12
C GLU A 108 -16.96 -2.27 -2.63
N GLN A 109 -16.09 -2.80 -3.49
CA GLN A 109 -15.09 -3.80 -3.11
C GLN A 109 -14.09 -3.23 -2.10
N VAL A 110 -13.59 -2.01 -2.32
CA VAL A 110 -12.72 -1.30 -1.38
C VAL A 110 -13.42 -1.10 -0.02
N ASN A 111 -14.71 -0.75 -0.02
CA ASN A 111 -15.48 -0.62 1.21
C ASN A 111 -15.62 -1.93 1.96
N SER A 112 -15.92 -3.02 1.26
CA SER A 112 -15.94 -4.35 1.86
C SER A 112 -14.59 -4.65 2.50
N VAL A 113 -13.49 -4.46 1.77
CA VAL A 113 -12.13 -4.65 2.30
C VAL A 113 -11.91 -3.87 3.59
N PHE A 114 -12.20 -2.56 3.60
CA PHE A 114 -12.01 -1.76 4.81
C PHE A 114 -12.89 -2.21 5.98
N MET A 115 -14.14 -2.58 5.72
CA MET A 115 -15.03 -3.12 6.76
C MET A 115 -14.46 -4.41 7.37
N HIS A 116 -13.80 -5.27 6.58
CA HIS A 116 -13.16 -6.47 7.10
C HIS A 116 -11.97 -6.14 8.00
N ILE A 117 -11.12 -5.20 7.59
CA ILE A 117 -9.97 -4.74 8.40
C ILE A 117 -10.46 -4.15 9.74
N GLU A 118 -11.51 -3.33 9.71
CA GLU A 118 -12.10 -2.71 10.90
C GLU A 118 -12.72 -3.74 11.85
N ARG A 119 -13.38 -4.78 11.32
CA ARG A 119 -14.00 -5.86 12.10
C ARG A 119 -13.00 -6.88 12.63
N SER A 120 -11.81 -6.97 12.03
CA SER A 120 -10.80 -7.95 12.44
C SER A 120 -10.30 -7.67 13.85
N THR A 121 -10.45 -8.67 14.72
CA THR A 121 -9.97 -8.66 16.12
C THR A 121 -8.62 -9.33 16.27
N TYR A 122 -8.07 -9.92 15.21
CA TYR A 122 -6.79 -10.60 15.22
C TYR A 122 -5.69 -9.68 14.69
N ASP A 123 -4.73 -9.33 15.54
CA ASP A 123 -3.68 -8.37 15.17
C ASP A 123 -2.78 -8.85 14.03
N ASN A 124 -2.63 -10.18 13.88
CA ASN A 124 -1.83 -10.83 12.84
C ASN A 124 -2.69 -11.46 11.74
N ASP A 125 -3.84 -10.85 11.43
CA ASP A 125 -4.73 -11.32 10.37
C ASP A 125 -4.01 -11.42 9.02
N PRO A 126 -3.91 -12.62 8.42
CA PRO A 126 -3.30 -12.80 7.10
C PRO A 126 -4.02 -12.01 6.01
N PHE A 127 -5.33 -11.77 6.13
CA PHE A 127 -6.10 -10.93 5.22
C PHE A 127 -5.45 -9.55 5.09
N ILE A 128 -5.17 -8.93 6.24
CA ILE A 128 -4.57 -7.60 6.34
C ILE A 128 -3.18 -7.62 5.69
N ALA A 129 -2.40 -8.69 5.88
CA ALA A 129 -1.09 -8.81 5.24
C ALA A 129 -1.18 -8.83 3.71
N PHE A 130 -2.12 -9.59 3.13
CA PHE A 130 -2.29 -9.64 1.67
C PHE A 130 -2.75 -8.30 1.11
N ILE A 131 -3.79 -7.72 1.68
CA ILE A 131 -4.34 -6.47 1.13
C ILE A 131 -3.39 -5.29 1.29
N SER A 132 -2.55 -5.29 2.34
CA SER A 132 -1.49 -4.29 2.50
C SER A 132 -0.57 -4.23 1.29
N ILE A 133 -0.24 -5.39 0.71
CA ILE A 133 0.66 -5.45 -0.45
C ILE A 133 0.01 -4.84 -1.70
N TRP A 134 -1.30 -5.02 -1.90
CA TRP A 134 -2.02 -4.37 -2.99
C TRP A 134 -2.04 -2.85 -2.84
N PHE A 135 -2.35 -2.36 -1.63
CA PHE A 135 -2.30 -0.94 -1.35
C PHE A 135 -0.89 -0.34 -1.45
N ASP A 136 0.14 -1.07 -1.05
CA ASP A 136 1.52 -0.65 -1.25
C ASP A 136 1.89 -0.55 -2.74
N ASN A 137 1.44 -1.51 -3.57
CA ASN A 137 1.64 -1.47 -5.02
C ASN A 137 0.89 -0.30 -5.68
N HIS A 138 -0.35 -0.04 -5.27
CA HIS A 138 -1.10 1.14 -5.71
C HIS A 138 -0.35 2.43 -5.35
N ALA A 139 0.12 2.54 -4.10
CA ALA A 139 0.84 3.70 -3.62
C ALA A 139 2.14 3.94 -4.39
N LYS A 140 2.91 2.87 -4.64
CA LYS A 140 4.14 2.93 -5.47
C LYS A 140 3.84 3.40 -6.89
N PHE A 141 2.89 2.76 -7.56
CA PHE A 141 2.56 3.11 -8.95
C PHE A 141 2.13 4.57 -9.08
N ALA A 142 1.20 5.01 -8.24
CA ALA A 142 0.67 6.35 -8.36
C ALA A 142 1.71 7.41 -7.95
N PHE A 143 2.64 7.09 -7.04
CA PHE A 143 3.75 7.99 -6.69
C PHE A 143 4.70 8.20 -7.88
N ASP A 144 4.98 7.15 -8.65
CA ASP A 144 5.83 7.22 -9.85
C ASP A 144 5.11 7.82 -11.07
N ASN A 145 3.78 7.96 -11.01
CA ASN A 145 2.92 8.39 -12.12
C ASN A 145 1.88 9.42 -11.62
N LEU A 146 2.35 10.58 -11.16
CA LEU A 146 1.53 11.62 -10.53
C LEU A 146 0.42 12.19 -11.45
N GLU A 147 0.59 12.05 -12.76
CA GLU A 147 -0.40 12.42 -13.77
C GLU A 147 -1.56 11.40 -13.88
N TYR A 148 -1.36 10.17 -13.40
CA TYR A 148 -2.40 9.16 -13.41
C TYR A 148 -3.48 9.50 -12.38
N THR A 149 -4.73 9.61 -12.85
CA THR A 149 -5.87 9.92 -11.98
C THR A 149 -6.87 8.77 -12.00
N SER A 150 -7.29 8.34 -10.82
CA SER A 150 -8.33 7.33 -10.66
C SER A 150 -9.24 7.71 -9.50
N PRO A 151 -10.59 7.66 -9.68
CA PRO A 151 -11.54 7.89 -8.59
C PRO A 151 -11.28 6.99 -7.37
N ILE A 152 -10.73 5.80 -7.59
CA ILE A 152 -10.39 4.84 -6.54
C ILE A 152 -9.25 5.35 -5.66
N ILE A 153 -8.23 5.99 -6.23
CA ILE A 153 -7.11 6.58 -5.47
C ILE A 153 -7.65 7.63 -4.50
N ASN A 154 -8.46 8.54 -5.01
CA ASN A 154 -9.09 9.60 -4.22
C ASN A 154 -10.01 9.04 -3.14
N TYR A 155 -10.79 8.01 -3.47
CA TYR A 155 -11.67 7.35 -2.52
C TYR A 155 -10.88 6.72 -1.36
N ILE A 156 -9.87 5.91 -1.67
CA ILE A 156 -9.02 5.24 -0.68
C ILE A 156 -8.31 6.27 0.20
N GLY A 157 -7.69 7.30 -0.39
CA GLY A 157 -6.98 8.34 0.36
C GLY A 157 -7.87 9.06 1.37
N ARG A 158 -9.08 9.45 0.95
CA ARG A 158 -10.08 10.09 1.84
C ARG A 158 -10.54 9.13 2.95
N TYR A 159 -10.74 7.86 2.63
CA TYR A 159 -11.14 6.86 3.63
C TYR A 159 -10.04 6.68 4.67
N VAL A 160 -8.81 6.45 4.22
CA VAL A 160 -7.61 6.27 5.07
C VAL A 160 -7.43 7.45 6.01
N PHE A 161 -7.53 8.68 5.51
CA PHE A 161 -7.41 9.86 6.36
C PHE A 161 -8.46 9.89 7.48
N ASN A 162 -9.73 9.77 7.09
CA ASN A 162 -10.85 9.96 8.01
C ASN A 162 -11.03 8.80 9.00
N LYS A 163 -10.67 7.57 8.60
CA LYS A 163 -10.95 6.36 9.38
C LYS A 163 -9.72 5.76 10.05
N TYR A 164 -8.53 5.93 9.47
CA TYR A 164 -7.30 5.34 10.00
C TYR A 164 -6.39 6.40 10.62
N ILE A 165 -5.92 7.39 9.86
CA ILE A 165 -4.95 8.38 10.37
C ILE A 165 -5.51 9.19 11.55
N LYS A 166 -6.80 9.55 11.52
CA LYS A 166 -7.45 10.29 12.63
C LYS A 166 -7.95 9.39 13.78
N SER A 167 -7.80 8.07 13.66
CA SER A 167 -8.32 7.12 14.66
C SER A 167 -7.54 7.14 15.98
N LYS A 168 -8.16 6.60 17.03
CA LYS A 168 -7.48 6.40 18.32
C LYS A 168 -6.44 5.27 18.21
N GLU A 169 -6.76 4.23 17.45
CA GLU A 169 -5.91 3.07 17.19
C GLU A 169 -4.58 3.48 16.55
N TYR A 170 -4.61 4.37 15.55
CA TYR A 170 -3.40 4.91 14.95
C TYR A 170 -2.51 5.64 15.97
N LYS A 171 -3.10 6.47 16.84
CA LYS A 171 -2.35 7.15 17.92
C LYS A 171 -1.76 6.17 18.93
N ILE A 172 -2.47 5.09 19.25
CA ILE A 172 -1.97 4.02 20.12
C ILE A 172 -0.74 3.37 19.49
N PHE A 173 -0.80 3.01 18.20
CA PHE A 173 0.33 2.40 17.50
C PHE A 173 1.52 3.36 17.36
N LEU A 174 1.29 4.65 17.11
CA LEU A 174 2.35 5.66 17.15
C LEU A 174 3.03 5.74 18.53
N THR A 175 2.24 5.71 19.61
CA THR A 175 2.78 5.72 20.98
C THR A 175 3.61 4.48 21.28
N GLN A 176 3.23 3.32 20.73
CA GLN A 176 4.05 2.11 20.83
C GLN A 176 5.35 2.24 20.05
N LEU A 177 5.32 2.83 18.84
CA LEU A 177 6.53 3.04 18.04
C LEU A 177 7.53 3.99 18.71
N ARG A 178 7.06 4.89 19.60
CA ARG A 178 7.91 5.80 20.39
C ARG A 178 8.67 5.13 21.54
N GLN A 179 8.48 3.84 21.80
CA GLN A 179 9.20 3.17 22.89
C GLN A 179 10.67 2.90 22.48
N PRO A 180 11.66 3.15 23.35
CA PRO A 180 13.09 2.99 23.02
C PRO A 180 13.52 1.53 22.84
N HIS A 181 12.78 0.59 23.43
CA HIS A 181 13.04 -0.84 23.32
C HIS A 181 11.80 -1.53 22.76
N LEU A 182 11.75 -1.63 21.42
CA LEU A 182 10.66 -2.28 20.71
C LEU A 182 10.89 -3.79 20.69
N SER A 183 9.88 -4.54 21.15
CA SER A 183 9.82 -5.97 20.89
C SER A 183 9.44 -6.21 19.43
N HIS A 184 10.03 -7.19 18.76
CA HIS A 184 9.60 -7.60 17.41
C HIS A 184 8.12 -7.96 17.34
N THR A 185 7.51 -8.37 18.47
CA THR A 185 6.10 -8.75 18.55
C THR A 185 5.13 -7.59 18.37
N ILE A 186 5.58 -6.32 18.41
CA ILE A 186 4.69 -5.17 18.20
C ILE A 186 4.31 -5.02 16.73
N PHE A 187 5.16 -5.50 15.80
CA PHE A 187 4.98 -5.32 14.36
C PHE A 187 4.00 -6.36 13.81
N THR A 188 2.77 -6.31 14.30
CA THR A 188 1.68 -7.15 13.82
C THR A 188 1.22 -6.67 12.44
N THR A 189 0.47 -7.50 11.70
CA THR A 189 -0.02 -7.12 10.36
C THR A 189 -0.93 -5.89 10.44
N LYS A 190 -1.76 -5.80 11.48
CA LYS A 190 -2.61 -4.63 11.74
C LYS A 190 -1.78 -3.39 12.11
N PHE A 191 -0.74 -3.54 12.93
CA PHE A 191 0.17 -2.44 13.24
C PHE A 191 0.81 -1.88 11.96
N LEU A 192 1.38 -2.75 11.12
CA LEU A 192 2.05 -2.35 9.88
C LEU A 192 1.08 -1.70 8.88
N PHE A 193 -0.14 -2.21 8.79
CA PHE A 193 -1.17 -1.60 7.95
C PHE A 193 -1.43 -0.14 8.38
N TYR A 194 -1.62 0.09 9.68
CA TYR A 194 -1.91 1.42 10.22
C TYR A 194 -0.72 2.38 10.12
N ILE A 195 0.49 1.90 10.40
CA ILE A 195 1.68 2.75 10.59
C ILE A 195 2.55 2.85 9.31
N ALA A 196 2.45 1.91 8.38
CA ALA A 196 3.20 1.95 7.13
C ALA A 196 2.28 2.11 5.91
N THR A 197 1.36 1.17 5.67
CA THR A 197 0.53 1.16 4.45
C THR A 197 -0.39 2.37 4.36
N CYS A 198 -1.14 2.68 5.43
CA CYS A 198 -2.04 3.84 5.46
C CYS A 198 -1.30 5.17 5.25
N PRO A 199 -0.22 5.51 5.98
CA PRO A 199 0.58 6.71 5.72
C PRO A 199 1.15 6.77 4.31
N SER A 200 1.60 5.64 3.76
CA SER A 200 2.08 5.57 2.38
C SER A 200 1.00 5.99 1.37
N TYR A 201 -0.19 5.41 1.50
CA TYR A 201 -1.31 5.74 0.60
C TYR A 201 -1.83 7.16 0.83
N PHE A 202 -1.83 7.62 2.07
CA PHE A 202 -2.28 8.98 2.37
C PHE A 202 -1.30 10.02 1.82
N ASN A 203 0.01 9.80 1.93
CA ASN A 203 1.01 10.68 1.34
C ASN A 203 0.78 10.86 -0.17
N LEU A 204 0.53 9.76 -0.89
CA LEU A 204 0.14 9.81 -2.29
C LEU A 204 -1.08 10.71 -2.53
N TYR A 205 -2.14 10.49 -1.76
CA TYR A 205 -3.37 11.26 -1.90
C TYR A 205 -3.14 12.77 -1.72
N LEU A 206 -2.25 13.17 -0.82
CA LEU A 206 -1.90 14.58 -0.62
C LEU A 206 -1.22 15.19 -1.84
N VAL A 207 -0.39 14.41 -2.56
CA VAL A 207 0.27 14.87 -3.78
C VAL A 207 -0.73 15.06 -4.92
N HIS A 208 -1.70 14.16 -5.10
CA HIS A 208 -2.70 14.29 -6.18
C HIS A 208 -3.78 15.36 -5.89
N GLU A 209 -4.19 15.51 -4.63
CA GLU A 209 -5.27 16.41 -4.22
C GLU A 209 -4.74 17.63 -3.46
N ALA A 210 -3.73 18.30 -4.04
CA ALA A 210 -3.06 19.47 -3.47
C ALA A 210 -4.04 20.51 -2.91
N LYS A 211 -5.15 20.77 -3.61
CA LYS A 211 -6.19 21.71 -3.16
C LYS A 211 -6.88 21.30 -1.86
N MET A 212 -7.22 20.02 -1.70
CA MET A 212 -7.79 19.53 -0.44
C MET A 212 -6.72 19.42 0.65
N PHE A 213 -5.45 19.19 0.30
CA PHE A 213 -4.38 19.23 1.29
C PHE A 213 -4.32 20.59 1.99
N TYR A 214 -4.33 21.71 1.27
CA TYR A 214 -4.26 23.04 1.88
C TYR A 214 -5.37 23.32 2.91
N ASP A 215 -6.57 22.77 2.73
CA ASP A 215 -7.69 22.98 3.65
C ASP A 215 -7.56 22.20 4.96
N TYR A 216 -6.76 21.12 5.00
CA TYR A 216 -6.61 20.23 6.15
C TYR A 216 -5.16 20.06 6.61
N ALA A 217 -4.19 20.69 5.95
CA ALA A 217 -2.77 20.46 6.17
C ALA A 217 -2.35 20.75 7.60
N ASP A 218 -2.89 21.80 8.23
CA ASP A 218 -2.63 22.10 9.64
C ASP A 218 -3.15 21.01 10.57
N ASP A 219 -4.38 20.52 10.37
CA ASP A 219 -4.96 19.41 11.15
C ASP A 219 -4.15 18.13 10.97
N ILE A 220 -3.73 17.86 9.74
CA ILE A 220 -2.93 16.70 9.34
C ILE A 220 -1.59 16.73 10.06
N VAL A 221 -0.84 17.83 9.92
CA VAL A 221 0.47 18.01 10.54
C VAL A 221 0.38 18.00 12.06
N GLN A 222 -0.65 18.62 12.65
CA GLN A 222 -0.86 18.58 14.10
C GLN A 222 -1.12 17.15 14.61
N CYS A 223 -1.72 16.27 13.80
CA CYS A 223 -2.03 14.91 14.22
C CYS A 223 -0.82 13.98 14.33
N PHE A 224 0.30 14.26 13.66
CA PHE A 224 1.44 13.33 13.63
C PHE A 224 2.83 13.95 13.82
N SER A 225 2.99 15.27 13.71
CA SER A 225 4.32 15.91 13.69
C SER A 225 5.14 15.67 14.96
N GLU A 226 4.53 15.83 16.14
CA GLU A 226 5.18 15.56 17.43
C GLU A 226 5.58 14.09 17.56
N ASP A 227 4.69 13.18 17.17
CA ASP A 227 4.96 11.74 17.21
C ASP A 227 6.09 11.35 16.27
N TYR A 228 6.10 11.91 15.06
CA TYR A 228 7.16 11.72 14.06
C TYR A 228 8.54 12.12 14.60
N LEU A 229 8.66 13.34 15.13
CA LEU A 229 9.95 13.83 15.65
C LEU A 229 10.45 12.97 16.80
N GLU A 230 9.56 12.56 17.70
CA GLU A 230 9.93 11.71 18.82
C GLU A 230 10.34 10.30 18.36
N ILE A 231 9.67 9.72 17.36
CA ILE A 231 10.07 8.43 16.77
C ILE A 231 11.50 8.52 16.22
N ILE A 232 11.81 9.53 15.41
CA ILE A 232 13.17 9.69 14.86
C ILE A 232 14.19 9.85 15.99
N ARG A 233 13.91 10.73 16.96
CA ARG A 233 14.80 10.97 18.09
C ARG A 233 15.08 9.69 18.87
N VAL A 234 14.04 8.93 19.21
CA VAL A 234 14.15 7.70 20.02
C VAL A 234 14.91 6.59 19.30
N HIS A 235 14.87 6.54 17.97
CA HIS A 235 15.47 5.42 17.22
C HIS A 235 16.80 5.79 16.53
N SER A 236 17.11 7.08 16.36
CA SER A 236 18.29 7.56 15.62
C SER A 236 19.63 6.97 16.07
N TYR A 237 19.80 6.70 17.38
CA TYR A 237 21.03 6.12 17.92
C TYR A 237 21.17 4.61 17.69
N SER A 238 20.12 3.93 17.20
CA SER A 238 20.07 2.48 17.04
C SER A 238 19.92 2.03 15.58
N VAL A 239 20.14 2.91 14.60
CA VAL A 239 19.95 2.68 13.15
C VAL A 239 20.54 1.36 12.66
N ALA A 240 21.76 1.02 13.11
CA ALA A 240 22.45 -0.21 12.71
C ALA A 240 21.71 -1.51 13.13
N SER A 241 20.77 -1.42 14.05
CA SER A 241 19.98 -2.54 14.60
C SER A 241 18.51 -2.53 14.20
N TRP A 242 18.09 -1.58 13.34
CA TRP A 242 16.70 -1.49 12.94
C TRP A 242 16.27 -2.71 12.13
N SER A 243 15.10 -3.25 12.47
CA SER A 243 14.45 -4.29 11.66
C SER A 243 13.85 -3.67 10.38
N LYS A 244 13.50 -4.52 9.41
CA LYS A 244 12.89 -4.05 8.16
C LYS A 244 11.54 -3.37 8.41
N GLU A 245 10.79 -3.87 9.38
CA GLU A 245 9.50 -3.33 9.80
C GLU A 245 9.65 -1.93 10.38
N LEU A 246 10.62 -1.74 11.29
CA LEU A 246 10.91 -0.42 11.88
C LEU A 246 11.36 0.58 10.80
N VAL A 247 12.28 0.17 9.92
CA VAL A 247 12.72 0.99 8.78
C VAL A 247 11.52 1.39 7.91
N SER A 248 10.63 0.44 7.60
CA SER A 248 9.43 0.71 6.80
C SER A 248 8.54 1.75 7.46
N CYS A 249 8.17 1.56 8.75
CA CYS A 249 7.35 2.51 9.50
C CYS A 249 7.98 3.91 9.51
N ILE A 250 9.27 4.01 9.86
CA ILE A 250 9.98 5.29 9.92
C ILE A 250 10.02 5.96 8.54
N ALA A 251 10.37 5.22 7.48
CA ALA A 251 10.47 5.77 6.13
C ALA A 251 9.12 6.30 5.62
N ARG A 252 8.00 5.61 5.91
CA ARG A 252 6.66 6.07 5.52
C ARG A 252 6.22 7.32 6.29
N HIS A 253 6.58 7.42 7.57
CA HIS A 253 6.33 8.64 8.33
C HIS A 253 7.19 9.82 7.86
N ILE A 254 8.48 9.60 7.57
CA ILE A 254 9.33 10.63 6.94
C ILE A 254 8.68 11.10 5.64
N SER A 255 8.28 10.16 4.78
CA SER A 255 7.67 10.48 3.49
C SER A 255 6.39 11.30 3.63
N LEU A 256 5.52 10.93 4.57
CA LEU A 256 4.29 11.69 4.86
C LEU A 256 4.59 13.09 5.40
N THR A 257 5.54 13.21 6.35
CA THR A 257 5.96 14.52 6.90
C THR A 257 6.51 15.41 5.80
N VAL A 258 7.39 14.86 4.95
CA VAL A 258 7.97 15.58 3.82
C VAL A 258 6.89 16.00 2.84
N GLY A 259 5.96 15.12 2.47
CA GLY A 259 4.85 15.44 1.57
C GLY A 259 3.95 16.56 2.12
N CYS A 260 3.80 16.65 3.44
CA CYS A 260 3.05 17.74 4.06
C CYS A 260 3.84 19.06 4.13
N CYS A 261 5.16 19.00 4.23
CA CYS A 261 6.03 20.16 4.42
C CYS A 261 6.54 20.76 3.10
N TRP A 262 6.62 19.93 2.05
CA TRP A 262 7.16 20.27 0.73
C TRP A 262 6.25 19.71 -0.35
N LEU A 263 5.08 20.33 -0.52
CA LEU A 263 4.25 20.09 -1.70
C LEU A 263 4.75 20.95 -2.86
N ASP A 264 4.89 20.36 -4.05
CA ASP A 264 5.41 21.00 -5.28
C ASP A 264 6.82 21.60 -5.18
N GLY A 265 7.63 21.13 -4.22
CA GLY A 265 9.00 21.61 -4.01
C GLY A 265 9.09 23.00 -3.36
N GLU A 266 7.96 23.58 -2.97
CA GLU A 266 7.92 24.84 -2.22
C GLU A 266 7.76 24.58 -0.72
N ASN A 267 8.44 25.42 0.08
CA ASN A 267 8.34 25.36 1.54
C ASN A 267 6.93 25.76 1.97
N GLN A 268 6.19 24.81 2.53
CA GLN A 268 4.81 25.05 2.94
C GLN A 268 4.76 25.76 4.30
N PRO A 269 3.73 26.59 4.57
CA PRO A 269 3.55 27.24 5.87
C PRO A 269 3.60 26.28 7.06
N HIS A 270 3.23 25.02 6.82
CA HIS A 270 3.15 23.92 7.79
C HIS A 270 4.52 23.43 8.28
N MET A 271 5.62 23.81 7.63
CA MET A 271 6.98 23.54 8.13
C MET A 271 7.20 24.07 9.54
N LYS A 272 6.58 25.21 9.89
CA LYS A 272 6.65 25.75 11.25
C LYS A 272 5.86 24.94 12.28
N ALA A 273 4.90 24.13 11.86
CA ALA A 273 4.18 23.24 12.76
C ALA A 273 5.00 21.98 13.07
N VAL A 274 5.78 21.47 12.11
CA VAL A 274 6.73 20.37 12.35
C VAL A 274 7.98 20.87 13.07
N PHE A 275 8.60 21.94 12.57
CA PHE A 275 9.80 22.54 13.14
C PHE A 275 9.53 23.98 13.58
N PRO A 276 8.99 24.19 14.79
CA PRO A 276 8.59 25.52 15.26
C PRO A 276 9.77 26.48 15.48
N THR A 277 11.00 25.97 15.51
CA THR A 277 12.21 26.77 15.69
C THR A 277 13.35 26.24 14.82
N GLU A 278 14.25 27.13 14.38
CA GLU A 278 15.49 26.75 13.68
C GLU A 278 16.37 25.81 14.53
N LYS A 279 16.30 25.94 15.86
CA LYS A 279 16.97 25.02 16.78
C LYS A 279 16.42 23.59 16.68
N ALA A 280 15.10 23.43 16.56
CA ALA A 280 14.48 22.12 16.38
C ALA A 280 14.87 21.48 15.03
N VAL A 281 15.13 22.30 14.00
CA VAL A 281 15.69 21.84 12.72
C VAL A 281 17.15 21.40 12.91
N HIS A 282 17.96 22.21 13.60
CA HIS A 282 19.37 21.93 13.84
C HIS A 282 19.58 20.66 14.69
N ASP A 283 18.84 20.52 15.79
CA ASP A 283 18.84 19.33 16.67
C ASP A 283 18.36 18.05 15.94
N HIS A 284 17.77 18.18 14.74
CA HIS A 284 17.33 17.05 13.90
C HIS A 284 18.37 16.64 12.84
N PHE A 285 19.29 17.54 12.46
CA PHE A 285 20.32 17.30 11.43
C PHE A 285 21.72 17.03 12.01
N GLU A 286 21.96 17.30 13.30
CA GLU A 286 23.17 16.91 14.05
C GLU A 286 23.03 15.54 14.71
#